data_AF-A0A6L2KWL2-F1
#
_entry.id   AF-A0A6L2KWL2-F1
#
_cell.length_a   1.000
_cell.length_b   1.000
_cell.length_c   1.000
_cell.angle_alpha   90.00
_cell.angle_beta   90.00
_cell.angle_gamma   90.00
#
_symmetry.space_group_name_H-M   'P 1'
#
loop_
_entity.id
_entity.type
_entity.pdbx_description
1 polymer ?
#
loop_
_entity_poly.entity_id
_entity_poly.type
_entity_poly.pdbx_seq_one_letter_code
_entity_poly.pdbx_strand_id
1 'polypeptide(L)'
;MATWLESPPYWLKSSEVGVYGKPVPNVTKGAQIVLLQRNKMMREQKRATLLKEKKASSRTAFAPHVIVLFGLSASANVRPLAQDLLLLLSNENNGALLPVVMSSQYTLRATVLEAPHDDFMACLEMTKTVDLIVFVTSADGSSEK
;
A
#
# COMPACT_ATOMS: atom_id res chain seq x y z
N MET A 1 37.33 -20.60 -23.69
CA MET A 1 36.89 -20.12 -22.36
C MET A 1 37.60 -18.80 -22.10
N ALA A 2 36.94 -17.67 -22.32
CA ALA A 2 37.52 -16.34 -22.14
C ALA A 2 36.91 -15.70 -20.89
N THR A 3 37.70 -15.56 -19.83
CA THR A 3 37.33 -14.81 -18.64
C THR A 3 37.55 -13.33 -18.92
N TRP A 4 36.46 -12.58 -19.08
CA TRP A 4 36.47 -11.14 -19.15
C TRP A 4 36.99 -10.57 -17.82
N LEU A 5 38.19 -9.98 -17.86
CA LEU A 5 38.71 -9.13 -16.79
C LEU A 5 37.79 -7.91 -16.71
N GLU A 6 36.94 -7.82 -15.69
CA GLU A 6 36.21 -6.58 -15.40
C GLU A 6 37.23 -5.47 -15.11
N SER A 7 37.24 -4.45 -15.97
CA SER A 7 38.02 -3.23 -15.77
C SER A 7 37.70 -2.63 -14.40
N PRO A 8 38.71 -2.20 -13.62
CA PRO A 8 38.48 -1.60 -12.30
C PRO A 8 37.58 -0.35 -12.40
N PRO A 9 36.68 -0.11 -11.42
CA PRO A 9 35.82 1.06 -11.42
C PRO A 9 36.64 2.35 -11.35
N TYR A 10 36.20 3.37 -12.09
CA TYR A 10 36.88 4.64 -12.34
C TYR A 10 37.27 5.47 -11.09
N TRP A 11 36.75 5.11 -9.91
CA TRP A 11 37.13 5.71 -8.63
C TRP A 11 38.45 5.16 -8.05
N LEU A 12 39.05 4.15 -8.68
CA LEU A 12 40.33 3.57 -8.26
C LEU A 12 41.57 4.32 -8.79
N LYS A 13 41.40 5.56 -9.28
CA LYS A 13 42.51 6.41 -9.72
C LYS A 13 43.02 7.24 -8.54
N SER A 14 43.81 6.62 -7.66
CA SER A 14 44.54 7.36 -6.63
C SER A 14 45.60 8.23 -7.30
N SER A 15 45.29 9.51 -7.54
CA SER A 15 46.30 10.53 -7.77
C SER A 15 46.82 11.02 -6.43
N GLU A 16 47.90 10.43 -5.94
CA GLU A 16 48.70 11.05 -4.87
C GLU A 16 50.17 10.95 -5.26
N VAL A 17 50.68 12.06 -5.79
CA VAL A 17 52.12 12.35 -5.76
C VAL A 17 52.44 12.66 -4.30
N GLY A 18 52.94 11.65 -3.58
CA GLY A 18 53.37 11.79 -2.20
C GLY A 18 54.69 12.55 -2.12
N VAL A 19 54.68 13.70 -1.45
CA VAL A 19 55.89 14.29 -0.88
C VAL A 19 56.07 13.67 0.51
N TYR A 20 57.23 13.05 0.70
CA TYR A 20 57.75 12.26 1.84
C TYR A 20 57.40 10.77 1.88
N GLY A 21 58.46 9.98 1.66
CA GLY A 21 58.44 8.55 1.44
C GLY A 21 58.17 7.72 2.69
N LYS A 22 57.17 6.86 2.58
CA LYS A 22 57.16 5.46 3.04
C LYS A 22 56.06 4.72 2.27
N PRO A 23 56.35 3.58 1.62
CA PRO A 23 55.31 2.81 0.93
C PRO A 23 54.37 2.18 1.96
N VAL A 24 53.12 2.64 1.99
CA VAL A 24 52.06 2.02 2.80
C VAL A 24 51.74 0.65 2.19
N PRO A 25 51.80 -0.45 2.95
CA PRO A 25 51.62 -1.79 2.39
C PRO A 25 50.21 -1.97 1.82
N ASN A 26 50.12 -2.42 0.57
CA ASN A 26 48.90 -2.62 -0.24
C ASN A 26 47.91 -3.66 0.33
N VAL A 27 48.20 -4.28 1.47
CA VAL A 27 47.41 -5.37 2.08
C VAL A 27 46.09 -4.85 2.68
N THR A 28 46.06 -3.61 3.16
CA THR A 28 44.86 -3.01 3.77
C THR A 28 43.79 -2.60 2.76
N LYS A 29 44.19 -2.29 1.52
CA LYS A 29 43.28 -1.90 0.43
C LYS A 29 42.39 -3.07 -0.02
N GLY A 30 42.94 -4.28 -0.10
CA GLY A 30 42.18 -5.49 -0.44
C GLY A 30 41.14 -5.86 0.61
N ALA A 31 41.50 -5.76 1.90
CA ALA A 31 40.57 -6.04 3.00
C ALA A 31 39.39 -5.06 3.05
N GLN A 32 39.64 -3.76 2.79
CA GLN A 32 38.57 -2.77 2.72
C GLN A 32 37.63 -2.98 1.53
N ILE A 33 38.14 -3.37 0.36
CA ILE A 33 37.33 -3.65 -0.83
C ILE A 33 36.41 -4.86 -0.57
N VAL A 34 36.92 -5.92 0.06
CA VAL A 34 36.13 -7.11 0.41
C VAL A 34 35.02 -6.77 1.41
N LEU A 35 35.29 -5.91 2.40
CA LEU A 35 34.28 -5.46 3.36
C LEU A 35 33.19 -4.60 2.70
N LEU A 36 33.56 -3.70 1.78
CA LEU A 36 32.61 -2.88 1.03
C LEU A 36 31.70 -3.72 0.13
N GLN A 37 32.28 -4.71 -0.58
CA GLN A 37 31.53 -5.62 -1.45
C GLN A 37 30.58 -6.52 -0.64
N ARG A 38 31.01 -7.01 0.53
CA ARG A 38 30.16 -7.78 1.45
C ARG A 38 28.99 -6.94 1.96
N ASN A 39 29.24 -5.70 2.38
CA ASN A 39 28.17 -4.80 2.82
C ASN A 39 27.19 -4.44 1.71
N LYS A 40 27.68 -4.27 0.47
CA LYS A 40 26.84 -4.07 -0.72
C LYS A 40 25.94 -5.29 -0.97
N MET A 41 26.51 -6.50 -1.00
CA MET A 41 25.74 -7.74 -1.15
C MET A 41 24.70 -7.91 -0.04
N MET A 42 25.04 -7.62 1.22
CA MET A 42 24.09 -7.72 2.33
C MET A 42 22.92 -6.74 2.19
N ARG A 43 23.16 -5.52 1.69
CA ARG A 43 22.10 -4.53 1.42
C ARG A 43 21.24 -4.97 0.25
N GLU A 44 21.83 -5.47 -0.82
CA GLU A 44 21.12 -5.96 -2.00
C GLU A 44 20.30 -7.21 -1.69
N GLN A 45 20.83 -8.13 -0.89
CA GLN A 45 20.10 -9.31 -0.42
C GLN A 45 18.88 -8.90 0.40
N LYS A 46 19.03 -7.98 1.36
CA LYS A 46 17.90 -7.43 2.14
C LYS A 46 16.87 -6.72 1.26
N ARG A 47 17.32 -5.96 0.26
CA ARG A 47 16.42 -5.32 -0.71
C ARG A 47 15.68 -6.36 -1.55
N ALA A 48 16.35 -7.43 -1.97
CA ALA A 48 15.78 -8.49 -2.78
C ALA A 48 14.78 -9.36 -2.00
N THR A 49 15.03 -9.63 -0.71
CA THR A 49 14.05 -10.33 0.15
C THR A 49 12.82 -9.46 0.39
N LEU A 50 13.01 -8.19 0.75
CA LEU A 50 11.90 -7.23 0.88
C LEU A 50 11.13 -7.03 -0.43
N LEU A 51 11.81 -7.04 -1.59
CA LEU A 51 11.16 -6.95 -2.90
C LEU A 51 10.40 -8.23 -3.27
N LYS A 52 10.84 -9.41 -2.85
CA LYS A 52 10.11 -10.67 -3.05
C LYS A 52 8.87 -10.74 -2.16
N GLU A 53 8.98 -10.33 -0.90
CA GLU A 53 7.83 -10.20 0.01
C GLU A 53 6.83 -9.16 -0.52
N LYS A 54 7.32 -8.00 -0.99
CA LYS A 54 6.46 -6.98 -1.62
C LYS A 54 5.85 -7.44 -2.93
N LYS A 55 6.52 -8.25 -3.76
CA LYS A 55 5.93 -8.81 -4.99
C LYS A 55 4.91 -9.93 -4.74
N ALA A 56 5.03 -10.65 -3.62
CA ALA A 56 4.02 -11.62 -3.20
C ALA A 56 2.76 -10.92 -2.63
N SER A 57 2.93 -9.75 -2.00
CA SER A 57 1.83 -8.92 -1.51
C SER A 57 1.25 -7.98 -2.57
N SER A 58 2.07 -7.50 -3.49
CA SER A 58 1.73 -6.53 -4.54
C SER A 58 1.60 -7.24 -5.88
N ARG A 59 0.38 -7.72 -6.17
CA ARG A 59 -0.13 -7.58 -7.53
C ARG A 59 -1.65 -7.52 -7.65
N THR A 60 -2.43 -8.12 -6.76
CA THR A 60 -3.91 -8.12 -6.90
C THR A 60 -4.71 -8.38 -5.62
N ALA A 61 -4.06 -8.59 -4.47
CA ALA A 61 -4.75 -8.93 -3.21
C ALA A 61 -5.12 -7.66 -2.43
N PHE A 62 -6.09 -6.89 -2.94
CA PHE A 62 -6.70 -5.85 -2.12
C PHE A 62 -7.55 -6.53 -1.05
N ALA A 63 -7.22 -6.26 0.22
CA ALA A 63 -8.01 -6.75 1.34
C ALA A 63 -9.45 -6.25 1.16
N PRO A 64 -10.47 -7.12 1.27
CA PRO A 64 -11.85 -6.70 1.15
C PRO A 64 -12.21 -5.80 2.34
N HIS A 65 -12.55 -4.55 2.07
CA HIS A 65 -13.02 -3.60 3.07
C HIS A 65 -14.54 -3.67 3.18
N VAL A 66 -15.10 -3.64 4.38
CA VAL A 66 -16.55 -3.57 4.59
C VAL A 66 -16.92 -2.18 5.10
N ILE A 67 -17.79 -1.50 4.35
CA ILE A 67 -18.31 -0.16 4.62
C ILE A 67 -19.79 -0.29 4.95
N VAL A 68 -20.22 0.16 6.12
CA VAL A 68 -21.64 0.21 6.50
C VAL A 68 -22.13 1.66 6.53
N LEU A 69 -23.29 1.89 5.91
CA LEU A 69 -24.00 3.16 5.94
C LEU A 69 -25.09 3.12 7.02
N PHE A 70 -25.09 4.11 7.90
CA PHE A 70 -26.04 4.26 9.00
C PHE A 70 -26.80 5.58 8.88
N GLY A 71 -28.11 5.53 8.67
CA GLY A 71 -28.98 6.71 8.70
C GLY A 71 -29.26 7.15 10.13
N LEU A 72 -28.97 8.42 10.46
CA LEU A 72 -29.19 8.99 11.80
C LEU A 72 -30.61 9.54 12.02
N SER A 73 -31.43 9.55 10.96
CA SER A 73 -32.82 10.04 10.99
C SER A 73 -33.68 9.17 10.08
N ALA A 74 -34.97 9.04 10.42
CA ALA A 74 -35.96 8.39 9.55
C ALA A 74 -36.10 9.07 8.18
N SER A 75 -35.72 10.35 8.07
CA SER A 75 -35.69 11.10 6.80
C SER A 75 -34.38 10.95 6.02
N ALA A 76 -33.34 10.37 6.62
CA ALA A 76 -32.04 10.18 5.96
C ALA A 76 -32.08 8.96 5.04
N ASN A 77 -32.20 9.20 3.74
CA ASN A 77 -32.19 8.12 2.76
C ASN A 77 -30.75 7.69 2.43
N VAL A 78 -30.37 6.50 2.88
CA VAL A 78 -29.06 5.87 2.65
C VAL A 78 -28.93 5.21 1.28
N ARG A 79 -30.05 4.89 0.60
CA ARG A 79 -30.06 4.14 -0.66
C ARG A 79 -29.37 4.87 -1.83
N PRO A 80 -29.64 6.17 -2.10
CA PRO A 80 -28.98 6.90 -3.18
C PRO A 80 -27.47 6.99 -2.96
N LEU A 81 -27.04 7.28 -1.72
CA LEU A 81 -25.62 7.33 -1.37
C LEU A 81 -24.92 5.99 -1.58
N ALA A 82 -25.59 4.88 -1.23
CA ALA A 82 -25.06 3.54 -1.50
C ALA A 82 -24.84 3.33 -2.99
N GLN A 83 -25.80 3.72 -3.82
CA GLN A 83 -25.70 3.58 -5.28
C GLN A 83 -24.58 4.47 -5.85
N ASP A 84 -24.48 5.72 -5.42
CA ASP A 84 -23.43 6.64 -5.86
C ASP A 84 -22.04 6.12 -5.49
N LEU A 85 -21.87 5.60 -4.27
CA LEU A 85 -20.61 4.97 -3.85
C LEU A 85 -20.28 3.73 -4.68
N LEU A 86 -21.26 2.87 -4.96
CA LEU A 86 -21.05 1.69 -5.81
C LEU A 86 -20.68 2.10 -7.24
N LEU A 87 -21.31 3.15 -7.79
CA LEU A 87 -20.98 3.70 -9.11
C LEU A 87 -19.58 4.31 -9.15
N LEU A 88 -19.19 5.11 -8.16
CA LEU A 88 -17.85 5.69 -8.04
C LEU A 88 -16.76 4.63 -7.90
N LEU A 89 -17.05 3.54 -7.19
CA LEU A 89 -16.10 2.45 -6.99
C LEU A 89 -16.07 1.49 -8.20
N SER A 90 -17.14 1.42 -8.99
CA SER A 90 -17.24 0.55 -10.16
C SER A 90 -16.56 1.19 -11.38
N ASN A 91 -15.85 0.38 -12.16
CA ASN A 91 -15.26 0.84 -13.40
C ASN A 91 -16.31 0.74 -14.53
N GLU A 92 -17.06 1.82 -14.75
CA GLU A 92 -17.97 2.23 -15.84
C GLU A 92 -18.89 1.19 -16.56
N ASN A 93 -18.80 -0.13 -16.39
CA ASN A 93 -19.55 -1.05 -17.28
C ASN A 93 -20.01 -2.38 -16.67
N ASN A 94 -19.90 -2.56 -15.36
CA ASN A 94 -20.50 -3.71 -14.70
C ASN A 94 -21.90 -3.33 -14.22
N GLY A 95 -22.91 -3.58 -15.07
CA GLY A 95 -24.34 -3.33 -14.80
C GLY A 95 -24.95 -4.16 -13.67
N ALA A 96 -24.14 -4.66 -12.74
CA ALA A 96 -24.57 -5.38 -11.56
C ALA A 96 -24.25 -4.53 -10.32
N LEU A 97 -25.30 -4.03 -9.67
CA LEU A 97 -25.28 -3.44 -8.34
C LEU A 97 -24.97 -4.53 -7.31
N LEU A 98 -23.76 -5.08 -7.36
CA LEU A 98 -23.27 -6.00 -6.36
C LEU A 98 -22.79 -5.18 -5.16
N PRO A 99 -23.05 -5.63 -3.93
CA PRO A 99 -22.58 -4.93 -2.75
C PRO A 99 -21.04 -4.90 -2.70
N VAL A 100 -20.38 -5.89 -3.31
CA VAL A 100 -18.92 -5.98 -3.43
C VAL A 100 -18.45 -5.36 -4.74
N VAL A 101 -17.62 -4.32 -4.64
CA VAL A 101 -17.04 -3.60 -5.78
C VAL A 101 -15.53 -3.61 -5.70
N MET A 102 -14.90 -3.75 -6.86
CA MET A 102 -13.45 -3.63 -7.03
C MET A 102 -13.16 -2.42 -7.91
N SER A 103 -12.54 -1.40 -7.34
CA SER A 103 -12.08 -0.22 -8.05
C SER A 103 -10.65 -0.41 -8.54
N SER A 104 -10.46 -0.33 -9.86
CA SER A 104 -9.13 -0.28 -10.48
C SER A 104 -8.46 1.08 -10.28
N GLN A 105 -9.25 2.16 -10.16
CA GLN A 105 -8.76 3.52 -9.97
C GLN A 105 -8.20 3.73 -8.56
N TYR A 106 -8.94 3.26 -7.54
CA TYR A 106 -8.54 3.39 -6.15
C TYR A 106 -7.79 2.17 -5.61
N THR A 107 -7.58 1.15 -6.46
CA THR A 107 -6.91 -0.09 -6.06
C THR A 107 -7.52 -0.65 -4.78
N LEU A 108 -8.86 -0.74 -4.74
CA LEU A 108 -9.65 -1.00 -3.54
C LEU A 108 -10.71 -2.05 -3.84
N ARG A 109 -10.85 -3.03 -2.97
CA ARG A 109 -11.98 -3.97 -2.95
C ARG A 109 -12.83 -3.64 -1.74
N ALA A 110 -14.07 -3.20 -1.93
CA ALA A 110 -14.96 -2.82 -0.85
C ALA A 110 -16.35 -3.43 -0.98
N THR A 111 -17.03 -3.63 0.14
CA THR A 111 -18.42 -4.05 0.23
C THR A 111 -19.22 -2.93 0.88
N VAL A 112 -20.22 -2.39 0.21
CA VAL A 112 -21.12 -1.37 0.76
C VAL A 112 -22.38 -2.05 1.27
N LEU A 113 -22.65 -1.90 2.57
CA LEU A 113 -23.81 -2.46 3.25
C LEU A 113 -24.65 -1.34 3.87
N GLU A 114 -25.95 -1.55 3.89
CA GLU A 114 -26.90 -0.64 4.55
C GLU A 114 -27.29 -1.22 5.90
N ALA A 115 -27.13 -0.44 6.97
CA ALA A 115 -27.57 -0.85 8.28
C ALA A 115 -29.11 -0.82 8.37
N PRO A 116 -29.74 -1.82 9.02
CA PRO A 116 -31.16 -1.77 9.33
C PRO A 116 -31.46 -0.56 10.21
N HIS A 117 -32.41 0.28 9.81
CA HIS A 117 -32.79 1.47 10.57
C HIS A 117 -33.57 1.13 11.85
N ASP A 118 -34.41 0.08 11.81
CA ASP A 118 -35.36 -0.23 12.89
C ASP A 118 -34.84 -1.30 13.87
N ASP A 119 -33.62 -1.80 13.66
CA ASP A 119 -32.99 -2.80 14.52
C ASP A 119 -31.58 -2.37 14.95
N PHE A 120 -31.52 -1.74 16.13
CA PHE A 120 -30.28 -1.29 16.75
C PHE A 120 -29.32 -2.45 17.05
N MET A 121 -29.84 -3.62 17.45
CA MET A 121 -29.01 -4.77 17.80
C MET A 121 -28.35 -5.35 16.55
N ALA A 122 -29.11 -5.51 15.45
CA ALA A 122 -28.55 -5.91 14.17
C ALA A 122 -27.52 -4.90 13.64
N CYS A 123 -27.77 -3.60 13.82
CA CYS A 123 -26.78 -2.57 13.48
C CYS A 123 -25.48 -2.76 14.28
N LEU A 124 -25.57 -2.92 15.60
CA LEU A 124 -24.40 -3.12 16.46
C LEU A 124 -23.63 -4.39 16.12
N GLU A 125 -24.30 -5.44 15.63
CA GLU A 125 -23.63 -6.64 15.15
C GLU A 125 -22.86 -6.39 13.85
N MET A 126 -23.44 -5.63 12.91
CA MET A 126 -22.74 -5.25 11.68
C MET A 126 -21.48 -4.44 11.98
N THR A 127 -21.56 -3.44 12.86
CA THR A 127 -20.43 -2.54 13.16
C THR A 127 -19.21 -3.24 13.78
N LYS A 128 -19.37 -4.43 14.36
CA LYS A 128 -18.24 -5.22 14.87
C LYS A 128 -17.34 -5.78 13.78
N THR A 129 -17.88 -5.94 12.57
CA THR A 129 -17.22 -6.63 11.46
C THR A 129 -16.79 -5.71 10.33
N VAL A 130 -17.00 -4.40 10.49
CA VAL A 130 -16.68 -3.42 9.45
C VAL A 130 -15.32 -2.76 9.64
N ASP A 131 -14.76 -2.33 8.52
CA ASP A 131 -13.58 -1.47 8.49
C ASP A 131 -13.97 0.01 8.59
N LEU A 132 -15.16 0.38 8.10
CA LEU A 132 -15.64 1.75 8.07
C LEU A 132 -17.14 1.86 8.35
N ILE A 133 -17.53 2.84 9.18
CA ILE A 133 -18.91 3.23 9.43
C ILE A 133 -19.11 4.65 8.88
N VAL A 134 -20.14 4.84 8.07
CA VAL A 134 -20.53 6.12 7.50
C VAL A 134 -21.87 6.53 8.10
N PHE A 135 -21.89 7.65 8.80
CA PHE A 135 -23.12 8.22 9.35
C PHE A 135 -23.73 9.20 8.34
N VAL A 136 -25.00 8.98 8.02
CA VAL A 136 -25.76 9.77 7.05
C VAL A 136 -26.83 10.57 7.79
N THR A 137 -26.77 11.89 7.64
CA THR A 137 -27.77 12.82 8.17
C THR A 137 -28.60 13.38 7.01
N SER A 138 -29.86 13.71 7.28
CA SER A 138 -30.63 14.54 6.35
C SER A 138 -30.23 16.00 6.53
N ALA A 139 -30.10 16.73 5.41
CA ALA A 139 -29.88 18.18 5.43
C ALA A 139 -31.10 18.94 5.96
N ASP A 140 -32.27 18.32 5.94
CA ASP A 140 -33.56 18.91 6.36
C ASP A 140 -33.78 18.80 7.88
N GLY A 141 -32.70 18.65 8.65
CA GLY A 141 -32.76 18.54 10.11
C GLY A 141 -33.52 19.73 10.69
N SER A 142 -34.68 19.46 11.30
CA SER A 142 -35.33 20.41 12.17
C SER A 142 -34.35 20.79 13.27
N SER A 143 -33.88 22.04 13.23
CA SER A 143 -33.28 22.69 14.38
C SER A 143 -34.31 22.67 15.50
N GLU A 144 -34.21 21.70 16.41
CA GLU A 144 -34.92 21.76 17.68
C GLU A 144 -34.26 22.89 18.47
N LYS A 145 -35.05 23.93 18.72
CA LYS A 145 -34.63 25.22 19.25
C LYS A 145 -34.71 25.24 20.76
#